data_AF-A0A2G3JZC6-F1
#
_entry.id   AF-A0A2G3JZC6-F1
#
_cell.length_a   1.000
_cell.length_b   1.000
_cell.length_c   1.000
_cell.angle_alpha   90.00
_cell.angle_beta   90.00
_cell.angle_gamma   90.00
#
_symmetry.space_group_name_H-M   'P 1'
#
loop_
_entity.id
_entity.type
_entity.pdbx_description
1 polymer ?
#
loop_
_entity_poly.entity_id
_entity_poly.type
_entity_poly.pdbx_seq_one_letter_code
_entity_poly.pdbx_strand_id
1 'polypeptide(L)'
;MNSVKFYAGTLLLTAACTGTGHAAVFSPEELGTPSGKVSLHALRITPVDVLETAMPRYDQTKLQQHLMRLAGNAEALAAARGLDSIPRTGGQAMLEMGSRRETGNVSVNAAGGELHFERAGGPEALSTVSLAMGHQQKAMIAGQHKLLLAKYGIDSHNTQLIETNVLAQQTEPLNGSGIASEPRLQGYLSVAVRAAGELIVEDQRARLVSDREGRLRTVDLNWPVLKLSSATASGNLKSRAEVLKEVSARLGGKPQLEQVDVRMAVVLRPSSSSLGTVHIPAMRVGITPRNGEAGEIFYVDLSREPSAIPG
;
A
#
# COMPACT_ATOMS: atom_id res chain seq x y z
N MET A 1 20.90 -17.42 -18.32
CA MET A 1 19.56 -16.86 -18.02
C MET A 1 19.48 -16.69 -16.51
N ASN A 2 19.63 -15.46 -16.03
CA ASN A 2 19.66 -15.18 -14.59
C ASN A 2 18.23 -15.09 -14.08
N SER A 3 17.84 -16.01 -13.21
CA SER A 3 16.57 -15.94 -12.49
C SER A 3 16.71 -14.96 -11.33
N VAL A 4 16.11 -13.78 -11.48
CA VAL A 4 15.91 -12.85 -10.38
C VAL A 4 14.84 -13.45 -9.47
N LYS A 5 15.26 -14.08 -8.37
CA LYS A 5 14.33 -14.49 -7.31
C LYS A 5 13.92 -13.24 -6.55
N PHE A 6 12.70 -12.76 -6.80
CA PHE A 6 12.06 -11.77 -5.95
C PHE A 6 11.70 -12.44 -4.62
N TYR A 7 12.50 -12.19 -3.58
CA TYR A 7 12.02 -12.39 -2.23
C TYR A 7 11.06 -11.25 -1.92
N ALA A 8 9.77 -11.48 -2.16
CA ALA A 8 8.71 -10.64 -1.62
C ALA A 8 8.69 -10.86 -0.10
N GLY A 9 9.61 -10.20 0.60
CA GLY A 9 9.62 -10.15 2.06
C GLY A 9 8.28 -9.61 2.55
N THR A 10 7.67 -10.33 3.48
CA THR A 10 6.44 -9.94 4.17
C THR A 10 6.61 -8.52 4.70
N LEU A 11 5.87 -7.56 4.14
CA LEU A 11 5.87 -6.17 4.58
C LEU A 11 5.39 -6.13 6.04
N LEU A 12 6.31 -5.92 6.98
CA LEU A 12 6.01 -5.71 8.39
C LEU A 12 5.76 -4.22 8.58
N LEU A 13 4.49 -3.83 8.41
CA LEU A 13 4.03 -2.47 8.72
C LEU A 13 4.18 -2.20 10.22
N THR A 14 5.21 -1.47 10.60
CA THR A 14 5.29 -0.82 11.92
C THR A 14 4.74 0.60 11.79
N ALA A 15 3.62 0.86 12.45
CA ALA A 15 3.04 2.19 12.50
C ALA A 15 3.82 3.05 13.50
N ALA A 16 4.54 4.05 13.01
CA ALA A 16 5.05 5.15 13.83
C ALA A 16 4.66 6.47 13.16
N CYS A 17 3.49 6.99 13.54
CA CYS A 17 3.04 8.33 13.15
C CYS A 17 3.30 9.27 14.32
N THR A 18 4.33 10.12 14.21
CA THR A 18 4.41 11.37 14.97
C THR A 18 4.31 12.51 13.97
N GLY A 19 3.12 13.06 13.85
CA GLY A 19 2.81 14.19 12.99
C GLY A 19 1.51 14.79 13.50
N THR A 20 1.58 16.00 14.05
CA THR A 20 0.45 16.77 14.56
C THR A 20 -0.45 17.22 13.41
N GLY A 21 -1.33 16.32 12.96
CA GLY A 21 -2.51 16.62 12.16
C GLY A 21 -3.76 16.28 12.99
N HIS A 22 -4.90 16.93 12.69
CA HIS A 22 -6.22 16.73 13.29
C HIS A 22 -6.38 15.43 14.10
N ALA A 23 -6.78 15.54 15.38
CA ALA A 23 -6.87 14.41 16.30
C ALA A 23 -7.48 13.18 15.62
N ALA A 24 -6.68 12.12 15.50
CA ALA A 24 -7.08 10.89 14.84
C ALA A 24 -8.39 10.37 15.45
N VAL A 25 -9.35 10.06 14.58
CA VAL A 25 -10.67 9.54 14.93
C VAL A 25 -10.56 8.09 15.37
N PHE A 26 -9.60 7.38 14.78
CA PHE A 26 -9.26 6.00 15.09
C PHE A 26 -7.76 5.85 15.35
N SER A 27 -7.43 5.02 16.31
CA SER A 27 -6.10 4.42 16.42
C SER A 27 -5.90 3.38 15.29
N PRO A 28 -4.64 3.14 14.88
CA PRO A 28 -4.31 2.09 13.90
C PRO A 28 -4.90 0.70 14.21
N GLU A 29 -5.00 0.35 15.50
CA GLU A 29 -5.50 -0.95 15.95
C GLU A 29 -7.03 -1.09 15.80
N GLU A 30 -7.79 0.02 15.90
CA GLU A 30 -9.25 0.01 15.78
C GLU A 30 -9.73 -0.34 14.37
N LEU A 31 -8.95 0.03 13.34
CA LEU A 31 -9.24 -0.29 11.93
C LEU A 31 -8.47 -1.52 11.43
N GLY A 32 -7.69 -2.17 12.30
CA GLY A 32 -7.04 -3.44 12.02
C GLY A 32 -5.79 -3.31 11.16
N THR A 33 -4.90 -2.37 11.49
CA THR A 33 -3.64 -2.26 10.73
C THR A 33 -2.90 -3.60 10.61
N PRO A 34 -2.13 -3.83 9.53
CA PRO A 34 -1.66 -5.16 9.13
C PRO A 34 -0.75 -5.91 10.11
N SER A 35 -0.38 -5.32 11.25
CA SER A 35 0.39 -5.94 12.33
C SER A 35 -0.45 -6.90 13.19
N GLY A 36 -1.77 -6.71 13.27
CA GLY A 36 -2.68 -7.60 14.00
C GLY A 36 -2.88 -8.92 13.25
N LYS A 37 -2.44 -10.04 13.82
CA LYS A 37 -2.64 -11.38 13.25
C LYS A 37 -3.22 -12.34 14.28
N VAL A 38 -4.18 -13.16 13.85
CA VAL A 38 -4.70 -14.27 14.66
C VAL A 38 -4.30 -15.58 14.00
N SER A 39 -3.74 -16.47 14.82
CA SER A 39 -3.28 -17.79 14.42
C SER A 39 -4.39 -18.80 14.58
N LEU A 40 -4.76 -19.50 13.51
CA LEU A 40 -5.85 -20.48 13.53
C LEU A 40 -5.31 -21.86 13.15
N HIS A 41 -5.71 -22.90 13.88
CA HIS A 41 -5.34 -24.27 13.55
C HIS A 41 -6.11 -24.83 12.33
N ALA A 42 -7.39 -24.47 12.15
CA ALA A 42 -8.19 -24.92 11.00
C ALA A 42 -9.35 -23.95 10.70
N LEU A 43 -9.46 -23.48 9.46
CA LEU A 43 -10.50 -22.51 9.03
C LEU A 43 -11.94 -23.02 9.18
N ARG A 44 -12.19 -24.29 8.84
CA ARG A 44 -13.55 -24.87 8.80
C ARG A 44 -14.21 -25.01 10.18
N ILE A 45 -13.40 -25.17 11.22
CA ILE A 45 -13.86 -25.43 12.60
C ILE A 45 -13.60 -24.19 13.48
N THR A 46 -13.15 -23.07 12.90
CA THR A 46 -12.87 -21.87 13.69
C THR A 46 -14.18 -21.33 14.27
N PRO A 47 -14.34 -21.28 15.61
CA PRO A 47 -15.50 -20.67 16.23
C PRO A 47 -15.59 -19.19 15.88
N VAL A 48 -16.81 -18.67 15.73
CA VAL A 48 -17.07 -17.25 15.46
C VAL A 48 -16.34 -16.35 16.46
N ASP A 49 -16.28 -16.75 17.73
CA ASP A 49 -15.59 -16.03 18.80
C ASP A 49 -14.08 -15.85 18.54
N VAL A 50 -13.43 -16.80 17.86
CA VAL A 50 -12.01 -16.70 17.53
C VAL A 50 -11.80 -15.73 16.35
N LEU A 51 -12.69 -15.75 15.35
CA LEU A 51 -12.67 -14.75 14.27
C LEU A 51 -13.00 -13.35 14.79
N GLU A 52 -13.84 -13.24 15.82
CA GLU A 52 -14.14 -11.98 16.49
C GLU A 52 -12.89 -11.33 17.08
N THR A 53 -11.95 -12.13 17.62
CA THR A 53 -10.67 -11.60 18.11
C THR A 53 -9.78 -11.04 17.01
N ALA A 54 -9.94 -11.53 15.77
CA ALA A 54 -9.20 -11.05 14.60
C ALA A 54 -9.85 -9.81 13.97
N MET A 55 -11.15 -9.60 14.22
CA MET A 55 -11.87 -8.47 13.65
C MET A 55 -11.43 -7.15 14.29
N PRO A 56 -11.25 -6.10 13.47
CA PRO A 56 -11.00 -4.76 13.97
C PRO A 56 -12.12 -4.31 14.91
N ARG A 57 -11.76 -3.54 15.94
CA ARG A 57 -12.66 -3.13 17.04
C ARG A 57 -13.34 -1.77 16.79
N TYR A 58 -13.47 -1.37 15.53
CA TYR A 58 -14.07 -0.09 15.15
C TYR A 58 -15.50 0.03 15.70
N ASP A 59 -15.82 1.21 16.22
CA ASP A 59 -17.19 1.62 16.52
C ASP A 59 -17.89 1.97 15.20
N GLN A 60 -19.04 1.35 14.95
CA GLN A 60 -19.78 1.51 13.69
C GLN A 60 -20.28 2.94 13.49
N THR A 61 -20.77 3.59 14.55
CA THR A 61 -21.27 4.96 14.49
C THR A 61 -20.13 5.93 14.23
N LYS A 62 -18.97 5.75 14.87
CA LYS A 62 -17.77 6.54 14.56
C LYS A 62 -17.30 6.31 13.12
N LEU A 63 -17.34 5.08 12.62
CA LEU A 63 -16.90 4.76 11.25
C LEU A 63 -17.80 5.43 10.23
N GLN A 64 -19.12 5.39 10.47
CA GLN A 64 -20.10 6.11 9.67
C GLN A 64 -19.82 7.62 9.65
N GLN A 65 -19.67 8.24 10.83
CA GLN A 65 -19.36 9.67 10.93
C GLN A 65 -18.03 10.03 10.27
N HIS A 66 -17.05 9.14 10.34
CA HIS A 66 -15.77 9.31 9.68
C HIS A 66 -15.91 9.32 8.15
N LEU A 67 -16.61 8.34 7.57
CA LEU A 67 -16.86 8.27 6.13
C LEU A 67 -17.67 9.46 5.61
N MET A 68 -18.67 9.91 6.36
CA MET A 68 -19.45 11.11 6.01
C MET A 68 -18.58 12.38 6.01
N ARG A 69 -17.69 12.53 7.00
CA ARG A 69 -16.73 13.63 7.02
C ARG A 69 -15.72 13.54 5.89
N LEU A 70 -15.25 12.33 5.58
CA LEU A 70 -14.33 12.09 4.48
C LEU A 70 -14.94 12.49 3.13
N ALA A 71 -16.23 12.22 2.92
CA ALA A 71 -16.94 12.64 1.70
C ALA A 71 -16.95 14.16 1.50
N GLY A 72 -16.89 14.94 2.58
CA GLY A 72 -16.76 16.40 2.54
C GLY A 72 -15.31 16.91 2.49
N ASN A 73 -14.31 16.04 2.63
CA ASN A 73 -12.90 16.44 2.70
C ASN A 73 -12.25 16.41 1.30
N ALA A 74 -12.36 17.52 0.57
CA ALA A 74 -11.82 17.63 -0.79
C ALA A 74 -10.31 17.36 -0.88
N GLU A 75 -9.53 17.68 0.15
CA GLU A 75 -8.08 17.47 0.16
C GLU A 75 -7.73 15.97 0.24
N ALA A 76 -8.39 15.22 1.13
CA ALA A 76 -8.21 13.77 1.23
C ALA A 76 -8.64 13.04 -0.05
N LEU A 77 -9.53 13.63 -0.84
CA LEU A 77 -10.06 13.06 -2.08
C LEU A 77 -9.31 13.52 -3.35
N ALA A 78 -8.41 14.49 -3.25
CA ALA A 78 -7.71 15.07 -4.39
C ALA A 78 -6.79 14.08 -5.12
N ALA A 79 -6.56 14.31 -6.42
CA ALA A 79 -5.51 13.64 -7.18
C ALA A 79 -4.12 14.21 -6.84
N ALA A 80 -3.07 13.53 -7.31
CA ALA A 80 -1.73 14.13 -7.32
C ALA A 80 -1.72 15.46 -8.09
N ARG A 81 -1.02 16.45 -7.54
CA ARG A 81 -0.95 17.83 -8.05
C ARG A 81 0.34 18.05 -8.85
N GLY A 82 0.31 18.99 -9.79
CA GLY A 82 1.51 19.48 -10.49
C GLY A 82 2.19 18.47 -11.43
N LEU A 83 1.55 17.34 -11.74
CA LEU A 83 2.09 16.35 -12.68
C LEU A 83 2.21 16.91 -14.11
N ASP A 84 1.29 17.78 -14.50
CA ASP A 84 1.28 18.50 -15.78
C ASP A 84 2.46 19.48 -15.94
N SER A 85 2.94 20.02 -14.81
CA SER A 85 4.03 20.99 -14.72
C SER A 85 5.43 20.38 -14.77
N ILE A 86 5.55 19.05 -14.82
CA ILE A 86 6.85 18.37 -14.90
C ILE A 86 7.58 18.81 -16.19
N PRO A 87 8.81 19.38 -16.08
CA PRO A 87 9.58 19.79 -17.25
C PRO A 87 9.87 18.61 -18.18
N ARG A 88 9.50 18.75 -19.45
CA ARG A 88 9.56 17.69 -20.46
C ARG A 88 10.20 18.18 -21.75
N THR A 89 10.95 17.31 -22.40
CA THR A 89 11.49 17.53 -23.76
C THR A 89 11.40 16.22 -24.52
N GLY A 90 10.50 16.17 -25.50
CA GLY A 90 10.13 14.91 -26.16
C GLY A 90 9.52 13.91 -25.16
N GLY A 91 9.94 12.65 -25.22
CA GLY A 91 9.52 11.59 -24.29
C GLY A 91 10.26 11.57 -22.95
N GLN A 92 11.09 12.59 -22.66
CA GLN A 92 11.89 12.65 -21.44
C GLN A 92 11.40 13.73 -20.48
N ALA A 93 11.45 13.45 -19.18
CA ALA A 93 11.28 14.43 -18.11
C ALA A 93 12.56 14.58 -17.28
N MET A 94 12.62 15.71 -16.59
CA MET A 94 13.62 15.96 -15.56
C MET A 94 12.94 16.00 -14.19
N LEU A 95 13.35 15.10 -13.29
CA LEU A 95 12.89 15.07 -11.90
C LEU A 95 14.03 15.46 -10.96
N GLU A 96 13.70 16.21 -9.90
CA GLU A 96 14.67 16.67 -8.92
C GLU A 96 14.49 15.99 -7.57
N MET A 97 15.54 15.31 -7.09
CA MET A 97 15.59 14.69 -5.78
C MET A 97 16.85 15.14 -5.01
N GLY A 98 16.65 15.80 -3.86
CA GLY A 98 17.74 16.47 -3.17
C GLY A 98 18.35 17.57 -4.03
N SER A 99 19.68 17.60 -4.15
CA SER A 99 20.41 18.54 -5.00
C SER A 99 20.64 18.05 -6.44
N ARG A 100 20.10 16.88 -6.81
CA ARG A 100 20.35 16.24 -8.10
C ARG A 100 19.12 16.25 -8.99
N ARG A 101 19.39 16.35 -10.29
CA ARG A 101 18.41 16.25 -11.36
C ARG A 101 18.65 14.96 -12.13
N GLU A 102 17.60 14.17 -12.29
CA GLU A 102 17.63 12.94 -13.06
C GLU A 102 16.76 13.14 -14.29
N THR A 103 17.33 12.83 -15.46
CA THR A 103 16.61 12.85 -16.74
C THR A 103 16.26 11.42 -17.13
N GLY A 104 15.04 11.20 -17.63
CA GLY A 104 14.54 9.87 -17.90
C GLY A 104 13.33 9.85 -18.79
N ASN A 105 12.97 8.67 -19.28
CA ASN A 105 11.73 8.45 -20.01
C ASN A 105 10.55 8.69 -19.06
N VAL A 106 9.49 9.30 -19.58
CA VAL A 106 8.33 9.65 -18.77
C VAL A 106 7.02 9.33 -19.50
N SER A 107 6.04 8.84 -18.74
CA SER A 107 4.63 8.83 -19.13
C SER A 107 3.83 9.53 -18.03
N VAL A 108 3.00 10.50 -18.42
CA VAL A 108 2.20 11.29 -17.46
C VAL A 108 0.76 11.32 -17.92
N ASN A 109 -0.14 10.89 -17.06
CA ASN A 109 -1.58 11.11 -17.18
C ASN A 109 -2.02 11.94 -15.98
N ALA A 110 -1.86 13.26 -16.10
CA ALA A 110 -2.15 14.19 -15.00
C ALA A 110 -3.62 14.16 -14.57
N ALA A 111 -4.55 13.99 -15.52
CA ALA A 111 -5.98 13.84 -15.22
C ALA A 111 -6.29 12.55 -14.44
N GLY A 112 -5.55 11.48 -14.72
CA GLY A 112 -5.61 10.22 -13.98
C GLY A 112 -4.75 10.18 -12.71
N GLY A 113 -3.96 11.22 -12.43
CA GLY A 113 -3.03 11.20 -11.30
C GLY A 113 -1.91 10.17 -11.44
N GLU A 114 -1.53 9.82 -12.67
CA GLU A 114 -0.53 8.78 -12.95
C GLU A 114 0.77 9.39 -13.47
N LEU A 115 1.90 8.85 -12.98
CA LEU A 115 3.24 9.19 -13.44
C LEU A 115 4.09 7.92 -13.46
N HIS A 116 4.71 7.66 -14.59
CA HIS A 116 5.79 6.68 -14.71
C HIS A 116 7.05 7.42 -15.16
N PHE A 117 8.13 7.30 -14.40
CA PHE A 117 9.43 7.83 -14.73
C PHE A 117 10.48 6.74 -14.60
N GLU A 118 11.35 6.62 -15.60
CA GLU A 118 12.51 5.74 -15.58
C GLU A 118 13.74 6.50 -16.06
N ARG A 119 14.79 6.56 -15.24
CA ARG A 119 16.04 7.27 -15.55
C ARG A 119 16.68 6.75 -16.85
N ALA A 120 17.17 7.68 -17.68
CA ALA A 120 17.88 7.35 -18.91
C ALA A 120 19.21 6.61 -18.61
N GLY A 121 19.61 5.70 -19.50
CA GLY A 121 20.83 4.89 -19.33
C GLY A 121 20.62 3.57 -18.60
N GLY A 122 19.37 3.23 -18.23
CA GLY A 122 19.00 1.95 -17.65
C GLY A 122 19.39 1.78 -16.17
N PRO A 123 19.00 0.65 -15.56
CA PRO A 123 19.39 0.35 -14.20
C PRO A 123 20.89 0.09 -14.12
N GLU A 124 21.61 0.83 -13.28
CA GLU A 124 22.89 0.31 -12.78
C GLU A 124 22.56 -0.91 -11.92
N ALA A 125 23.05 -2.09 -12.33
CA ALA A 125 22.65 -3.35 -11.73
C ALA A 125 23.01 -3.44 -10.23
N LEU A 126 24.06 -2.74 -9.80
CA LEU A 126 24.55 -2.74 -8.42
C LEU A 126 25.01 -1.33 -8.02
N SER A 127 24.61 -0.89 -6.82
CA SER A 127 25.11 0.35 -6.25
C SER A 127 26.59 0.20 -5.89
N THR A 128 27.37 1.27 -6.06
CA THR A 128 28.78 1.34 -5.63
C THR A 128 28.92 1.49 -4.11
N VAL A 129 27.82 1.71 -3.39
CA VAL A 129 27.77 1.86 -1.94
C VAL A 129 27.73 0.48 -1.29
N SER A 130 28.52 0.27 -0.23
CA SER A 130 28.49 -0.98 0.54
C SER A 130 27.13 -1.15 1.24
N LEU A 131 26.70 -2.40 1.48
CA LEU A 131 25.41 -2.66 2.13
C LEU A 131 25.31 -2.03 3.53
N ALA A 132 26.39 -2.09 4.31
CA ALA A 132 26.45 -1.48 5.65
C ALA A 132 26.24 0.04 5.60
N MET A 133 26.92 0.73 4.68
CA MET A 133 26.72 2.17 4.44
C MET A 133 25.30 2.43 3.91
N GLY A 134 24.76 1.50 3.12
CA GLY A 134 23.40 1.61 2.60
C GLY A 134 22.35 1.62 3.72
N HIS A 135 22.50 0.77 4.72
CA HIS A 135 21.64 0.81 5.91
C HIS A 135 21.73 2.15 6.66
N GLN A 136 22.91 2.75 6.74
CA GLN A 136 23.09 4.07 7.36
C GLN A 136 22.41 5.21 6.57
N GLN A 137 22.40 5.11 5.24
CA GLN A 137 21.77 6.12 4.36
C GLN A 137 20.24 6.00 4.25
N LYS A 138 19.64 4.90 4.74
CA LYS A 138 18.21 4.59 4.62
C LYS A 138 17.30 5.76 5.03
N ALA A 139 17.54 6.35 6.20
CA ALA A 139 16.67 7.42 6.75
C ALA A 139 16.73 8.71 5.92
N MET A 140 17.92 9.08 5.44
CA MET A 140 18.12 10.24 4.58
C MET A 140 17.40 10.06 3.24
N ILE A 141 17.55 8.89 2.60
CA ILE A 141 16.88 8.59 1.32
C ILE A 141 15.36 8.54 1.50
N ALA A 142 14.88 7.98 2.62
CA ALA A 142 13.47 8.06 2.99
C ALA A 142 12.98 9.51 3.05
N GLY A 143 13.75 10.41 3.65
CA GLY A 143 13.46 11.85 3.66
C GLY A 143 13.39 12.47 2.27
N GLN A 144 14.34 12.13 1.38
CA GLN A 144 14.35 12.62 -0.01
C GLN A 144 13.13 12.14 -0.81
N HIS A 145 12.72 10.88 -0.65
CA HIS A 145 11.51 10.35 -1.28
C HIS A 145 10.25 11.03 -0.75
N LYS A 146 10.15 11.28 0.56
CA LYS A 146 9.05 12.03 1.16
C LYS A 146 8.94 13.43 0.59
N LEU A 147 10.07 14.14 0.47
CA LEU A 147 10.09 15.48 -0.11
C LEU A 147 9.68 15.48 -1.59
N LEU A 148 10.12 14.48 -2.36
CA LEU A 148 9.72 14.34 -3.76
C LEU A 148 8.21 14.09 -3.90
N LEU A 149 7.64 13.20 -3.08
CA LEU A 149 6.19 12.94 -3.05
C LEU A 149 5.39 14.18 -2.64
N ALA A 150 5.86 14.93 -1.64
CA ALA A 150 5.19 16.12 -1.16
C ALA A 150 5.07 17.22 -2.24
N LYS A 151 6.03 17.29 -3.19
CA LYS A 151 5.94 18.20 -4.36
C LYS A 151 4.68 17.93 -5.21
N TYR A 152 4.19 16.69 -5.20
CA TYR A 152 2.98 16.27 -5.91
C TYR A 152 1.74 16.20 -5.01
N GLY A 153 1.81 16.78 -3.81
CA GLY A 153 0.72 16.77 -2.84
C GLY A 153 0.48 15.42 -2.17
N ILE A 154 1.49 14.54 -2.14
CA ILE A 154 1.44 13.23 -1.47
C ILE A 154 2.31 13.33 -0.22
N ASP A 155 1.70 13.43 0.94
CA ASP A 155 2.39 13.69 2.20
C ASP A 155 1.81 12.86 3.36
N SER A 156 2.27 13.12 4.59
CA SER A 156 1.84 12.35 5.76
C SER A 156 0.35 12.46 6.10
N HIS A 157 -0.39 13.42 5.54
CA HIS A 157 -1.83 13.59 5.79
C HIS A 157 -2.70 12.68 4.91
N ASN A 158 -2.19 12.28 3.73
CA ASN A 158 -2.93 11.46 2.77
C ASN A 158 -2.21 10.15 2.40
N THR A 159 -1.24 9.75 3.22
CA THR A 159 -0.52 8.47 3.06
C THR A 159 -0.52 7.67 4.34
N GLN A 160 -0.65 6.35 4.20
CA GLN A 160 -0.38 5.41 5.27
C GLN A 160 0.78 4.51 4.84
N LEU A 161 1.79 4.52 5.70
CA LEU A 161 3.10 3.89 5.58
C LEU A 161 3.99 4.35 4.41
N ILE A 162 5.14 4.92 4.80
CA ILE A 162 6.31 5.19 3.96
C ILE A 162 7.45 4.35 4.55
N GLU A 163 7.49 3.06 4.21
CA GLU A 163 8.65 2.22 4.54
C GLU A 163 9.61 2.25 3.35
N THR A 164 10.82 2.75 3.59
CA THR A 164 11.93 2.63 2.65
C THR A 164 12.66 1.33 2.96
N ASN A 165 12.66 0.38 2.06
CA ASN A 165 13.40 -0.87 2.19
C ASN A 165 14.74 -0.79 1.47
N VAL A 166 15.78 -1.36 2.09
CA VAL A 166 17.10 -1.54 1.48
C VAL A 166 17.03 -2.80 0.63
N LEU A 167 17.23 -2.66 -0.68
CA LEU A 167 17.29 -3.78 -1.61
C LEU A 167 18.73 -4.30 -1.64
N ALA A 168 18.91 -5.58 -1.31
CA ALA A 168 20.20 -6.26 -1.39
C ALA A 168 20.14 -7.36 -2.45
N GLN A 169 21.18 -7.46 -3.26
CA GLN A 169 21.35 -8.54 -4.22
C GLN A 169 22.49 -9.45 -3.74
N GLN A 170 22.21 -10.74 -3.64
CA GLN A 170 23.21 -11.78 -3.44
C GLN A 170 23.41 -12.50 -4.77
N THR A 171 24.63 -12.46 -5.31
CA THR A 171 24.98 -13.22 -6.51
C THR A 171 25.52 -14.58 -6.10
N GLU A 172 24.85 -15.66 -6.51
CA GLU A 172 25.44 -17.00 -6.40
C GLU A 172 26.69 -17.09 -7.29
N PRO A 173 27.80 -17.69 -6.81
CA PRO A 173 28.99 -17.85 -7.62
C PRO A 173 28.68 -18.75 -8.81
N LEU A 174 28.92 -18.26 -10.02
CA LEU A 174 28.72 -18.99 -11.28
C LEU A 174 29.53 -20.29 -11.38
N ASN A 175 30.58 -20.44 -10.57
CA ASN A 175 31.57 -21.51 -10.69
C ASN A 175 31.80 -22.29 -9.39
N GLY A 176 30.75 -22.77 -8.71
CA GLY A 176 30.85 -23.85 -7.70
C GLY A 176 31.82 -23.68 -6.51
N SER A 177 32.54 -22.56 -6.40
CA SER A 177 33.40 -22.22 -5.28
C SER A 177 32.47 -21.84 -4.13
N GLY A 178 32.44 -22.65 -3.08
CA GLY A 178 31.53 -22.53 -1.94
C GLY A 178 31.69 -21.28 -1.05
N ILE A 179 32.21 -20.18 -1.59
CA ILE A 179 32.25 -18.88 -0.92
C ILE A 179 31.03 -18.09 -1.39
N ALA A 180 30.04 -17.96 -0.50
CA ALA A 180 28.90 -17.08 -0.74
C ALA A 180 29.41 -15.64 -0.99
N SER A 181 28.99 -15.03 -2.10
CA SER A 181 29.31 -13.63 -2.38
C SER A 181 28.69 -12.73 -1.31
N GLU A 182 29.44 -11.75 -0.82
CA GLU A 182 28.91 -10.74 0.11
C GLU A 182 27.73 -10.00 -0.55
N PRO A 183 26.60 -9.84 0.16
CA PRO A 183 25.43 -9.16 -0.38
C PRO A 183 25.76 -7.70 -0.69
N ARG A 184 25.38 -7.25 -1.89
CA ARG A 184 25.62 -5.89 -2.36
C ARG A 184 24.33 -5.08 -2.38
N LEU A 185 24.45 -3.78 -2.17
CA LEU A 185 23.32 -2.86 -2.26
C LEU A 185 22.85 -2.77 -3.72
N GLN A 186 21.57 -3.02 -3.94
CA GLN A 186 20.91 -2.84 -5.23
C GLN A 186 20.20 -1.48 -5.31
N GLY A 187 19.70 -0.97 -4.19
CA GLY A 187 19.05 0.33 -4.09
C GLY A 187 18.09 0.42 -2.90
N TYR A 188 17.15 1.35 -2.99
CA TYR A 188 16.18 1.68 -1.95
C TYR A 188 14.81 1.75 -2.57
N LEU A 189 13.86 0.97 -2.07
CA LEU A 189 12.47 1.00 -2.50
C LEU A 189 11.63 1.68 -1.43
N SER A 190 10.93 2.76 -1.77
CA SER A 190 9.87 3.31 -0.93
C SER A 190 8.52 3.05 -1.54
N VAL A 191 7.58 2.60 -0.72
CA VAL A 191 6.17 2.45 -1.09
C VAL A 191 5.37 3.37 -0.20
N ALA A 192 4.56 4.23 -0.81
CA ALA A 192 3.53 5.01 -0.13
C ALA A 192 2.17 4.49 -0.58
N VAL A 193 1.29 4.18 0.36
CA VAL A 193 -0.09 3.80 0.08
C VAL A 193 -0.98 4.97 0.44
N ARG A 194 -2.00 5.24 -0.38
CA ARG A 194 -2.92 6.33 -0.09
C ARG A 194 -3.73 6.03 1.17
N ALA A 195 -3.89 7.05 1.99
CA ALA A 195 -4.83 7.08 3.10
C ALA A 195 -5.85 8.19 2.89
N ALA A 196 -7.08 7.92 3.29
CA ALA A 196 -8.17 8.87 3.26
C ALA A 196 -8.73 8.96 4.67
N GLY A 197 -8.24 9.94 5.44
CA GLY A 197 -8.38 9.90 6.90
C GLY A 197 -7.55 8.74 7.46
N GLU A 198 -8.16 7.89 8.28
CA GLU A 198 -7.51 6.71 8.86
C GLU A 198 -7.70 5.43 8.02
N LEU A 199 -8.37 5.52 6.86
CA LEU A 199 -8.65 4.38 5.99
C LEU A 199 -7.61 4.22 4.87
N ILE A 200 -7.09 3.01 4.71
CA ILE A 200 -6.26 2.64 3.56
C ILE A 200 -7.12 2.64 2.30
N VAL A 201 -6.65 3.29 1.24
CA VAL A 201 -7.22 3.19 -0.10
C VAL A 201 -6.43 2.13 -0.86
N GLU A 202 -7.08 1.03 -1.20
CA GLU A 202 -6.47 -0.03 -2.00
C GLU A 202 -6.17 0.48 -3.42
N ASP A 203 -5.23 -0.19 -4.10
CA ASP A 203 -4.76 0.10 -5.47
C ASP A 203 -4.03 1.44 -5.73
N GLN A 204 -4.20 2.43 -4.85
CA GLN A 204 -3.58 3.75 -4.99
C GLN A 204 -2.28 3.85 -4.21
N ARG A 205 -1.18 3.98 -4.95
CA ARG A 205 0.17 3.92 -4.36
C ARG A 205 1.19 4.67 -5.19
N ALA A 206 2.28 5.02 -4.54
CA ALA A 206 3.49 5.50 -5.15
C ALA A 206 4.64 4.55 -4.81
N ARG A 207 5.50 4.28 -5.80
CA ARG A 207 6.73 3.51 -5.63
C ARG A 207 7.90 4.34 -6.15
N LEU A 208 8.93 4.45 -5.33
CA LEU A 208 10.14 5.18 -5.67
C LEU A 208 11.33 4.27 -5.47
N VAL A 209 12.18 4.19 -6.48
CA VAL A 209 13.43 3.43 -6.41
C VAL A 209 14.60 4.38 -6.61
N SER A 210 15.57 4.32 -5.71
CA SER A 210 16.83 5.07 -5.82
C SER A 210 18.03 4.14 -5.64
N ASP A 211 19.16 4.47 -6.28
CA ASP A 211 20.39 3.66 -6.17
C ASP A 211 21.20 4.01 -4.92
N ARG A 212 21.18 5.30 -4.60
CA ARG A 212 21.93 6.00 -3.55
C ARG A 212 21.36 7.40 -3.39
N GLU A 213 21.93 8.17 -2.47
CA GLU A 213 21.55 9.56 -2.22
C GLU A 213 21.42 10.40 -3.51
N GLY A 214 20.30 11.11 -3.63
CA GLY A 214 20.00 12.00 -4.75
C GLY A 214 19.82 11.32 -6.10
N ARG A 215 20.02 10.00 -6.19
CA ARG A 215 20.03 9.28 -7.47
C ARG A 215 18.78 8.44 -7.68
N LEU A 216 17.72 9.12 -8.10
CA LEU A 216 16.43 8.52 -8.44
C LEU A 216 16.59 7.61 -9.66
N ARG A 217 15.98 6.43 -9.62
CA ARG A 217 15.93 5.45 -10.71
C ARG A 217 14.55 5.40 -11.32
N THR A 218 13.53 5.15 -10.51
CA THR A 218 12.14 5.07 -10.98
C THR A 218 11.17 5.77 -10.04
N VAL A 219 10.09 6.29 -10.63
CA VAL A 219 8.88 6.73 -9.91
C VAL A 219 7.68 6.12 -10.64
N ASP A 220 6.92 5.32 -9.92
CA ASP A 220 5.62 4.83 -10.36
C ASP A 220 4.56 5.39 -9.43
N LEU A 221 3.65 6.18 -9.97
CA LEU A 221 2.59 6.82 -9.23
C LEU A 221 1.24 6.45 -9.85
N ASN A 222 0.33 5.96 -9.01
CA ASN A 222 -1.09 5.81 -9.30
C ASN A 222 -1.88 6.52 -8.19
N TRP A 223 -2.31 7.76 -8.45
CA TRP A 223 -2.94 8.64 -7.46
C TRP A 223 -4.11 9.45 -8.04
N PRO A 224 -5.13 8.78 -8.61
CA PRO A 224 -6.29 9.44 -9.21
C PRO A 224 -7.12 10.20 -8.17
N VAL A 225 -8.14 10.93 -8.62
CA VAL A 225 -9.16 11.45 -7.71
C VAL A 225 -9.85 10.28 -7.01
N LEU A 226 -9.93 10.32 -5.68
CA LEU A 226 -10.66 9.31 -4.91
C LEU A 226 -12.16 9.61 -4.99
N LYS A 227 -12.89 8.78 -5.72
CA LYS A 227 -14.35 8.82 -5.78
C LYS A 227 -14.91 7.84 -4.77
N LEU A 228 -15.70 8.31 -3.81
CA LEU A 228 -16.45 7.45 -2.89
C LEU A 228 -17.80 7.06 -3.50
N SER A 229 -18.28 5.85 -3.22
CA SER A 229 -19.64 5.46 -3.63
C SER A 229 -20.72 6.23 -2.84
N SER A 230 -21.92 6.33 -3.40
CA SER A 230 -23.09 6.86 -2.69
C SER A 230 -23.36 6.12 -1.38
N ALA A 231 -23.20 4.80 -1.38
CA ALA A 231 -23.35 3.95 -0.20
C ALA A 231 -22.33 4.27 0.91
N THR A 232 -21.14 4.74 0.53
CA THR A 232 -20.11 5.22 1.47
C THR A 232 -20.51 6.56 2.08
N ALA A 233 -21.06 7.45 1.25
CA ALA A 233 -21.50 8.79 1.66
C ALA A 233 -22.77 8.76 2.52
N SER A 234 -23.67 7.80 2.30
CA SER A 234 -24.91 7.64 3.08
C SER A 234 -24.67 7.04 4.46
N GLY A 235 -23.54 6.36 4.66
CA GLY A 235 -23.17 5.82 5.97
C GLY A 235 -23.97 4.58 6.40
N ASN A 236 -24.75 3.99 5.49
CA ASN A 236 -25.56 2.80 5.77
C ASN A 236 -24.70 1.52 5.80
N LEU A 237 -24.02 1.31 6.93
CA LEU A 237 -23.09 0.20 7.13
C LEU A 237 -23.75 -1.00 7.81
N LYS A 238 -23.27 -2.21 7.48
CA LYS A 238 -23.51 -3.45 8.21
C LYS A 238 -22.91 -3.35 9.61
N SER A 239 -23.59 -3.97 10.57
CA SER A 239 -23.06 -4.16 11.91
C SER A 239 -21.87 -5.11 11.92
N ARG A 240 -21.03 -4.98 12.95
CA ARG A 240 -19.88 -5.88 13.14
C ARG A 240 -20.29 -7.35 13.17
N ALA A 241 -21.43 -7.66 13.78
CA ALA A 241 -21.98 -9.02 13.83
C ALA A 241 -22.41 -9.54 12.44
N GLU A 242 -23.04 -8.68 11.62
CA GLU A 242 -23.38 -9.03 10.23
C GLU A 242 -22.12 -9.31 9.39
N VAL A 243 -21.11 -8.44 9.49
CA VAL A 243 -19.82 -8.61 8.81
C VAL A 243 -19.14 -9.90 9.25
N LEU A 244 -19.08 -10.16 10.56
CA LEU A 244 -18.49 -11.38 11.12
C LEU A 244 -19.18 -12.64 10.59
N LYS A 245 -20.51 -12.62 10.51
CA LYS A 245 -21.30 -13.73 9.97
C LYS A 245 -20.96 -14.00 8.50
N GLU A 246 -20.83 -12.95 7.68
CA GLU A 246 -20.43 -13.09 6.27
C GLU A 246 -19.00 -13.61 6.12
N VAL A 247 -18.06 -13.10 6.91
CA VAL A 247 -16.67 -13.60 6.96
C VAL A 247 -16.65 -15.08 7.34
N SER A 248 -17.34 -15.47 8.41
CA SER A 248 -17.41 -16.84 8.88
C SER A 248 -18.03 -17.78 7.83
N ALA A 249 -19.10 -17.35 7.16
CA ALA A 249 -19.73 -18.13 6.10
C ALA A 249 -18.78 -18.37 4.91
N ARG A 250 -18.02 -17.33 4.51
CA ARG A 250 -17.07 -17.42 3.39
C ARG A 250 -15.83 -18.25 3.72
N LEU A 251 -15.40 -18.25 4.99
CA LEU A 251 -14.31 -19.12 5.47
C LEU A 251 -14.75 -20.58 5.62
N GLY A 252 -15.99 -20.82 6.09
CA GLY A 252 -16.53 -22.17 6.29
C GLY A 252 -16.71 -22.99 5.01
N GLY A 253 -16.76 -22.32 3.84
CA GLY A 253 -16.84 -22.96 2.53
C GLY A 253 -15.50 -23.35 1.89
N LYS A 254 -14.35 -23.07 2.55
CA LYS A 254 -13.02 -23.30 1.96
C LYS A 254 -12.47 -24.70 2.24
N PRO A 255 -11.68 -25.28 1.32
CA PRO A 255 -10.94 -26.52 1.57
C PRO A 255 -10.00 -26.36 2.78
N GLN A 256 -9.66 -27.48 3.43
CA GLN A 256 -8.87 -27.50 4.66
C GLN A 256 -7.50 -26.82 4.44
N LEU A 257 -7.37 -25.60 4.94
CA LEU A 257 -6.07 -25.02 5.24
C LEU A 257 -5.81 -25.25 6.72
N GLU A 258 -4.85 -26.12 7.00
CA GLU A 258 -4.33 -26.35 8.34
C GLU A 258 -3.30 -25.26 8.66
N GLN A 259 -3.39 -24.68 9.85
CA GLN A 259 -2.49 -23.64 10.35
C GLN A 259 -2.39 -22.39 9.44
N VAL A 260 -3.28 -21.43 9.67
CA VAL A 260 -3.32 -20.18 8.92
C VAL A 260 -3.19 -18.97 9.84
N ASP A 261 -2.56 -17.91 9.33
CA ASP A 261 -2.62 -16.58 9.92
C ASP A 261 -3.73 -15.79 9.21
N VAL A 262 -4.68 -15.26 9.98
CA VAL A 262 -5.75 -14.37 9.48
C VAL A 262 -5.49 -12.95 9.93
N ARG A 263 -5.61 -12.01 8.99
CA ARG A 263 -5.50 -10.56 9.23
C ARG A 263 -6.71 -9.87 8.63
N MET A 264 -7.30 -8.95 9.38
CA MET A 264 -8.48 -8.22 8.95
C MET A 264 -8.25 -6.72 9.11
N ALA A 265 -8.68 -5.94 8.13
CA ALA A 265 -8.55 -4.48 8.13
C ALA A 265 -9.76 -3.84 7.45
N VAL A 266 -10.18 -2.67 7.94
CA VAL A 266 -11.16 -1.84 7.24
C VAL A 266 -10.43 -0.99 6.21
N VAL A 267 -10.85 -1.09 4.95
CA VAL A 267 -10.21 -0.40 3.82
C VAL A 267 -11.26 0.22 2.90
N LEU A 268 -10.83 1.13 2.04
CA LEU A 268 -11.56 1.58 0.87
C LEU A 268 -11.09 0.78 -0.34
N ARG A 269 -11.90 -0.17 -0.82
CA ARG A 269 -11.57 -0.98 -2.00
C ARG A 269 -12.14 -0.36 -3.27
N PRO A 270 -11.46 -0.51 -4.42
CA PRO A 270 -12.04 -0.15 -5.70
C PRO A 270 -13.24 -1.05 -6.04
N SER A 271 -14.22 -0.46 -6.70
CA SER A 271 -15.39 -1.11 -7.28
C SER A 271 -15.70 -0.45 -8.61
N SER A 272 -15.94 -1.26 -9.64
CA SER A 272 -16.34 -0.76 -10.94
C SER A 272 -17.79 -0.27 -10.90
N SER A 273 -18.05 0.90 -11.45
CA SER A 273 -19.40 1.45 -11.64
C SER A 273 -19.56 2.03 -13.04
N SER A 274 -20.78 2.38 -13.43
CA SER A 274 -21.06 3.10 -14.69
C SER A 274 -20.37 4.47 -14.78
N LEU A 275 -19.96 5.05 -13.65
CA LEU A 275 -19.25 6.33 -13.55
C LEU A 275 -17.72 6.17 -13.45
N GLY A 276 -17.21 4.96 -13.70
CA GLY A 276 -15.83 4.55 -13.52
C GLY A 276 -15.56 3.93 -12.15
N THR A 277 -14.29 3.87 -11.75
CA THR A 277 -13.89 3.31 -10.45
C THR A 277 -14.35 4.19 -9.31
N VAL A 278 -15.14 3.62 -8.40
CA VAL A 278 -15.54 4.22 -7.12
C VAL A 278 -15.01 3.36 -5.98
N HIS A 279 -14.88 3.92 -4.79
CA HIS A 279 -14.34 3.25 -3.63
C HIS A 279 -15.42 3.05 -2.59
N ILE A 280 -15.46 1.84 -2.04
CA ILE A 280 -16.44 1.42 -1.05
C ILE A 280 -15.73 0.91 0.21
N PRO A 281 -16.30 1.13 1.40
CA PRO A 281 -15.75 0.60 2.65
C PRO A 281 -15.94 -0.92 2.66
N ALA A 282 -14.87 -1.65 2.92
CA ALA A 282 -14.87 -3.10 2.98
C ALA A 282 -13.99 -3.62 4.11
N MET A 283 -14.36 -4.77 4.67
CA MET A 283 -13.47 -5.59 5.47
C MET A 283 -12.60 -6.40 4.53
N ARG A 284 -11.30 -6.09 4.50
CA ARG A 284 -10.29 -6.90 3.83
C ARG A 284 -9.90 -8.04 4.76
N VAL A 285 -9.98 -9.28 4.29
CA VAL A 285 -9.57 -10.47 5.02
C VAL A 285 -8.44 -11.15 4.27
N GLY A 286 -7.24 -11.12 4.85
CA GLY A 286 -6.07 -11.85 4.36
C GLY A 286 -5.89 -13.16 5.13
N ILE A 287 -5.71 -14.25 4.39
CA ILE A 287 -5.40 -15.57 4.92
C ILE A 287 -4.01 -15.96 4.41
N THR A 288 -3.11 -16.34 5.30
CA THR A 288 -1.77 -16.81 4.95
C THR A 288 -1.53 -18.20 5.53
N PRO A 289 -1.46 -19.24 4.70
CA PRO A 289 -1.03 -20.57 5.12
C PRO A 289 0.37 -20.55 5.72
N ARG A 290 0.59 -21.29 6.81
CA ARG A 290 1.93 -21.39 7.44
C ARG A 290 2.87 -22.37 6.77
N ASN A 291 2.33 -23.19 5.86
CA ASN A 291 3.09 -24.12 5.03
C ASN A 291 3.87 -23.43 3.88
N GLY A 292 3.77 -22.10 3.75
CA GLY A 292 4.46 -21.33 2.71
C GLY A 292 3.71 -21.24 1.38
N GLU A 293 2.49 -21.79 1.29
CA GLU A 293 1.64 -21.62 0.12
C GLU A 293 1.17 -20.18 -0.05
N ALA A 294 0.72 -19.86 -1.27
CA ALA A 294 0.18 -18.55 -1.59
C ALA A 294 -1.04 -18.25 -0.70
N GLY A 295 -1.00 -17.08 -0.04
CA GLY A 295 -2.15 -16.58 0.71
C GLY A 295 -3.29 -16.14 -0.21
N GLU A 296 -4.47 -15.99 0.39
CA GLU A 296 -5.66 -15.49 -0.29
C GLU A 296 -6.16 -14.21 0.40
N ILE A 297 -6.70 -13.29 -0.39
CA ILE A 297 -7.38 -12.10 0.11
C ILE A 297 -8.79 -12.08 -0.45
N PHE A 298 -9.78 -11.84 0.40
CA PHE A 298 -11.14 -11.55 -0.03
C PHE A 298 -11.69 -10.36 0.75
N TYR A 299 -12.83 -9.85 0.27
CA TYR A 299 -13.48 -8.67 0.83
C TYR A 299 -14.91 -8.97 1.24
N VAL A 300 -15.35 -8.33 2.31
CA VAL A 300 -16.75 -8.25 2.72
C VAL A 300 -17.14 -6.78 2.74
N ASP A 301 -18.06 -6.39 1.87
CA ASP A 301 -18.49 -5.00 1.77
C ASP A 301 -19.19 -4.58 3.06
N LEU A 302 -18.78 -3.43 3.61
CA LEU A 302 -19.39 -2.88 4.82
C LEU A 302 -20.70 -2.15 4.49
N SER A 303 -20.89 -1.67 3.27
CA SER A 303 -22.16 -1.08 2.87
C SER A 303 -23.26 -2.14 2.77
N ARG A 304 -24.48 -1.80 3.20
CA ARG A 304 -25.66 -2.66 2.98
C ARG A 304 -26.19 -2.58 1.55
N GLU A 305 -25.92 -1.48 0.85
CA GLU A 305 -26.29 -1.33 -0.56
C GLU A 305 -25.34 -2.16 -1.44
N PRO A 306 -25.87 -2.90 -2.43
CA PRO A 306 -25.05 -3.63 -3.38
C PRO A 306 -24.19 -2.66 -4.19
N SER A 307 -22.90 -2.96 -4.25
CA SER A 307 -21.86 -2.14 -4.89
C SER A 307 -21.89 -2.18 -6.43
N ALA A 308 -22.81 -2.94 -7.02
CA ALA A 308 -22.99 -3.06 -8.46
C ALA A 308 -24.47 -2.88 -8.84
N ILE A 309 -24.74 -2.02 -9.82
CA ILE A 309 -25.91 -2.19 -10.70
C ILE A 309 -25.48 -3.28 -11.69
N PRO A 310 -26.13 -4.45 -11.73
CA PRO A 310 -25.89 -5.40 -12.83
C PRO A 310 -26.20 -4.68 -14.14
N GLY A 311 -25.20 -4.57 -15.00
CA GLY A 311 -25.39 -4.20 -16.40
C GLY A 311 -26.04 -5.34 -17.18
#